data_AF-A0A944TCW9-F1
#
_entry.id   AF-A0A944TCW9-F1
#
_cell.length_a   1.000
_cell.length_b   1.000
_cell.length_c   1.000
_cell.angle_alpha   90.00
_cell.angle_beta   90.00
_cell.angle_gamma   90.00
#
_symmetry.space_group_name_H-M   'P 1'
#
loop_
_entity.id
_entity.type
_entity.pdbx_description
1 polymer ?
#
loop_
_entity_poly.entity_id
_entity_poly.type
_entity_poly.pdbx_seq_one_letter_code
_entity_poly.pdbx_strand_id
1 'polypeptide(L)'
;MSDNDTKDAKKVAGGKARARSLTAQERSDIAKRAAAARWGKVQVGEAIKAGMLNIGGAEIPCYVLEDETRVLARAQFVRSIGRTGKVKGGRKFDGELQIPVFLSANNLKPFINKEIEGNSKPIIFKWMGTEMIGYRAELLTDVCDVYSDAERVGKLRPNQTHIADACRILGKGLTRLGIIGLIDEATGYQKDRAADALSKILEAYIAKELQPWVKTFPDDYYEELFRLRGIPYPTETVKKPQYIGKLTNNIVYERLAPGVLEELKNSTPKNKVGRPKQQYHRRLTPELGHPKLREHLASVVTIMRLSDDWSDFKKKLDRVHRKYSDQMEMAV
;
A
#
# COMPACT_ATOMS: atom_id res chain seq x y z
N MET A 1 -52.24 -31.26 22.43
CA MET A 1 -52.07 -31.08 23.89
C MET A 1 -50.78 -30.31 24.12
N SER A 2 -50.89 -29.26 24.92
CA SER A 2 -49.86 -28.32 25.34
C SER A 2 -48.75 -28.96 26.17
N ASP A 3 -47.49 -28.73 25.83
CA ASP A 3 -46.42 -28.75 26.82
C ASP A 3 -45.94 -27.33 27.08
N ASN A 4 -46.20 -26.93 28.31
CA ASN A 4 -46.06 -25.61 28.87
C ASN A 4 -44.57 -25.37 29.13
N ASP A 5 -43.95 -24.51 28.32
CA ASP A 5 -42.56 -24.07 28.46
C ASP A 5 -42.44 -23.16 29.70
N THR A 6 -42.59 -23.78 30.86
CA THR A 6 -42.65 -23.12 32.15
C THR A 6 -41.21 -22.75 32.50
N LYS A 7 -40.78 -21.58 32.04
CA LYS A 7 -39.45 -21.02 32.35
C LYS A 7 -39.24 -21.07 33.86
N ASP A 8 -38.33 -21.94 34.25
CA ASP A 8 -37.95 -22.23 35.63
C ASP A 8 -37.83 -20.93 36.45
N ALA A 9 -38.80 -20.70 37.34
CA ALA A 9 -39.00 -19.41 38.02
C ALA A 9 -37.77 -18.99 38.83
N LYS A 10 -36.99 -19.97 39.30
CA LYS A 10 -35.71 -19.74 40.01
C LYS A 10 -34.62 -19.20 39.07
N LYS A 11 -34.55 -19.66 37.82
CA LYS A 11 -33.60 -19.14 36.80
C LYS A 11 -33.97 -17.72 36.36
N VAL A 12 -35.26 -17.42 36.26
CA VAL A 12 -35.74 -16.06 35.93
C VAL A 12 -35.47 -15.09 37.09
N ALA A 13 -35.67 -15.52 38.33
CA ALA A 13 -35.35 -14.73 39.53
C ALA A 13 -33.84 -14.46 39.65
N GLY A 14 -32.99 -15.46 39.42
CA GLY A 14 -31.52 -15.29 39.41
C GLY A 14 -31.03 -14.35 38.32
N GLY A 15 -31.61 -14.41 37.12
CA GLY A 15 -31.30 -13.49 36.02
C GLY A 15 -31.72 -12.05 36.31
N LYS A 16 -32.89 -11.84 36.91
CA LYS A 16 -33.39 -10.51 37.30
C LYS A 16 -32.61 -9.91 38.49
N ALA A 17 -32.21 -10.72 39.46
CA ALA A 17 -31.38 -10.28 40.59
C ALA A 17 -29.99 -9.82 40.11
N ARG A 18 -29.36 -10.60 39.22
CA ARG A 18 -28.06 -10.26 38.61
C ARG A 18 -28.14 -9.03 37.70
N ALA A 19 -29.25 -8.84 36.99
CA ALA A 19 -29.44 -7.65 36.15
C ALA A 19 -29.64 -6.36 36.98
N ARG A 20 -30.14 -6.46 38.21
CA ARG A 20 -30.31 -5.33 39.14
C ARG A 20 -29.04 -4.96 39.89
N SER A 21 -28.12 -5.91 40.09
CA SER A 21 -26.84 -5.66 40.77
C SER A 21 -25.74 -5.10 39.86
N LEU A 22 -25.99 -4.96 38.55
CA LEU A 22 -25.00 -4.52 37.57
C LEU A 22 -25.29 -3.10 37.08
N THR A 23 -24.24 -2.29 36.96
CA THR A 23 -24.31 -0.95 36.40
C THR A 23 -24.73 -1.00 34.91
N ALA A 24 -25.18 0.14 34.36
CA ALA A 24 -25.57 0.21 32.96
C ALA A 24 -24.39 -0.13 32.02
N GLN A 25 -23.17 0.24 32.40
CA GLN A 25 -21.95 -0.07 31.66
C GLN A 25 -21.66 -1.58 31.67
N GLU A 26 -21.71 -2.23 32.83
CA GLU A 26 -21.47 -3.67 32.93
C GLU A 26 -22.53 -4.50 32.19
N ARG A 27 -23.80 -4.05 32.22
CA ARG A 27 -24.87 -4.66 31.41
C ARG A 27 -24.61 -4.52 29.91
N SER A 28 -24.12 -3.35 29.47
CA SER A 28 -23.71 -3.11 28.08
C SER A 28 -22.56 -4.02 27.67
N ASP A 29 -21.55 -4.19 28.51
CA ASP A 29 -20.37 -5.00 28.20
C ASP A 29 -20.66 -6.50 28.23
N ILE A 30 -21.59 -6.96 29.08
CA ILE A 30 -22.09 -8.33 29.06
C ILE A 30 -22.97 -8.57 27.83
N ALA A 31 -23.81 -7.61 27.44
CA ALA A 31 -24.60 -7.70 26.21
C ALA A 31 -23.71 -7.71 24.96
N LYS A 32 -22.65 -6.90 24.92
CA LYS A 32 -21.62 -6.92 23.86
C LYS A 32 -20.89 -8.26 23.81
N ARG A 33 -20.47 -8.81 24.96
CA ARG A 33 -19.84 -10.15 25.04
C ARG A 33 -20.79 -11.27 24.62
N ALA A 34 -22.05 -11.22 25.04
CA ALA A 34 -23.07 -12.18 24.65
C ALA A 34 -23.44 -12.07 23.15
N ALA A 35 -23.42 -10.86 22.58
CA ALA A 35 -23.59 -10.63 21.15
C ALA A 35 -22.39 -11.14 20.34
N ALA A 36 -21.15 -10.92 20.82
CA ALA A 36 -19.92 -11.46 20.23
C ALA A 36 -19.85 -13.00 20.30
N ALA A 37 -20.42 -13.60 21.34
CA ALA A 37 -20.51 -15.06 21.47
C ALA A 37 -21.67 -15.67 20.65
N ARG A 38 -22.80 -14.96 20.49
CA ARG A 38 -23.94 -15.41 19.66
C ARG A 38 -23.73 -15.24 18.17
N TRP A 39 -22.89 -14.29 17.76
CA TRP A 39 -22.51 -14.04 16.37
C TRP A 39 -21.00 -14.14 16.32
N GLY A 40 -20.46 -15.31 15.96
CA GLY A 40 -19.03 -15.54 15.73
C GLY A 40 -18.52 -14.64 14.60
N LYS A 41 -18.35 -13.35 14.88
CA LYS A 41 -17.68 -12.42 13.99
C LYS A 41 -16.22 -12.81 14.03
N VAL A 42 -15.77 -13.48 12.97
CA VAL A 42 -14.36 -13.53 12.55
C VAL A 42 -13.77 -12.17 12.87
N GLN A 43 -12.76 -12.12 13.73
CA GLN A 43 -12.07 -10.89 14.06
C GLN A 43 -11.53 -10.32 12.76
N VAL A 44 -12.13 -9.22 12.29
CA VAL A 44 -11.72 -8.59 11.04
C VAL A 44 -10.46 -7.79 11.37
N GLY A 45 -9.30 -8.29 10.93
CA GLY A 45 -8.03 -7.57 11.11
C GLY A 45 -8.02 -6.25 10.32
N GLU A 46 -7.24 -5.28 10.76
CA GLU A 46 -6.95 -4.07 9.96
C GLU A 46 -5.54 -4.21 9.38
N ALA A 47 -5.38 -3.92 8.09
CA ALA A 47 -4.07 -3.85 7.47
C ALA A 47 -3.42 -2.49 7.75
N ILE A 48 -2.20 -2.54 8.28
CA ILE A 48 -1.38 -1.35 8.59
C ILE A 48 -0.43 -1.01 7.44
N LYS A 49 -0.08 -2.00 6.61
CA LYS A 49 0.78 -1.83 5.43
C LYS A 49 0.26 -2.64 4.25
N ALA A 50 0.52 -2.15 3.06
CA ALA A 50 0.22 -2.83 1.80
C ALA A 50 1.43 -2.76 0.87
N GLY A 51 1.52 -3.74 -0.03
CA GLY A 51 2.56 -3.81 -1.06
C GLY A 51 2.15 -4.68 -2.23
N MET A 52 3.05 -4.80 -3.20
CA MET A 52 2.92 -5.74 -4.31
C MET A 52 4.09 -6.71 -4.28
N LEU A 53 3.79 -8.01 -4.20
CA LEU A 53 4.78 -9.06 -4.20
C LEU A 53 4.98 -9.59 -5.63
N ASN A 54 6.21 -9.47 -6.14
CA ASN A 54 6.57 -9.88 -7.50
C ASN A 54 7.43 -11.15 -7.48
N ILE A 55 6.84 -12.29 -7.85
CA ILE A 55 7.52 -13.59 -7.81
C ILE A 55 7.18 -14.38 -9.05
N GLY A 56 8.19 -14.87 -9.78
CA GLY A 56 7.97 -15.76 -10.92
C GLY A 56 7.12 -15.14 -12.04
N GLY A 57 7.10 -13.81 -12.15
CA GLY A 57 6.24 -13.06 -13.06
C GLY A 57 4.82 -12.81 -12.57
N ALA A 58 4.44 -13.31 -11.39
CA ALA A 58 3.16 -13.02 -10.76
C ALA A 58 3.24 -11.78 -9.87
N GLU A 59 2.24 -10.91 -9.96
CA GLU A 59 2.05 -9.75 -9.09
C GLU A 59 0.91 -10.04 -8.10
N ILE A 60 1.24 -10.13 -6.81
CA ILE A 60 0.30 -10.50 -5.75
C ILE A 60 0.23 -9.38 -4.72
N PRO A 61 -0.92 -8.68 -4.57
CA PRO A 61 -1.11 -7.71 -3.52
C PRO A 61 -0.93 -8.37 -2.15
N CYS A 62 -0.12 -7.74 -1.30
CA CYS A 62 0.23 -8.24 0.03
C CYS A 62 -0.02 -7.17 1.10
N TYR A 63 -0.24 -7.63 2.33
CA TYR A 63 -0.62 -6.79 3.46
C TYR A 63 0.06 -7.28 4.74
N VAL A 64 0.31 -6.34 5.66
CA VAL A 64 0.67 -6.63 7.05
C VAL A 64 -0.47 -6.14 7.93
N LEU A 65 -1.01 -7.02 8.76
CA LEU A 65 -2.09 -6.71 9.70
C LEU A 65 -1.54 -6.13 11.01
N GLU A 66 -2.41 -5.56 11.84
CA GLU A 66 -2.07 -5.02 13.17
C GLU A 66 -1.40 -6.03 14.11
N ASP A 67 -1.77 -7.32 14.00
CA ASP A 67 -1.17 -8.43 14.76
C ASP A 67 0.12 -8.96 14.09
N GLU A 68 0.67 -8.18 13.16
CA GLU A 68 1.81 -8.52 12.32
C GLU A 68 1.57 -9.72 11.39
N THR A 69 0.34 -10.20 11.21
CA THR A 69 0.09 -11.28 10.24
C THR A 69 0.36 -10.79 8.82
N ARG A 70 1.14 -11.54 8.05
CA ARG A 70 1.42 -11.28 6.63
C ARG A 70 0.37 -11.99 5.78
N VAL A 71 -0.30 -11.25 4.89
CA VAL A 71 -1.45 -11.75 4.12
C VAL A 71 -1.27 -11.47 2.63
N LEU A 72 -1.59 -12.46 1.80
CA LEU A 72 -1.69 -12.33 0.34
C LEU A 72 -3.15 -12.26 -0.10
N ALA A 73 -3.47 -11.35 -1.01
CA ALA A 73 -4.83 -11.21 -1.53
C ALA A 73 -5.29 -12.49 -2.24
N ARG A 74 -6.44 -13.03 -1.80
CA ARG A 74 -6.98 -14.32 -2.27
C ARG A 74 -7.07 -14.41 -3.79
N ALA A 75 -7.51 -13.33 -4.43
CA ALA A 75 -7.78 -13.35 -5.87
C ALA A 75 -6.53 -13.54 -6.72
N GLN A 76 -5.46 -12.81 -6.40
CA GLN A 76 -4.20 -12.92 -7.15
C GLN A 76 -3.39 -14.14 -6.71
N PHE A 77 -3.50 -14.56 -5.45
CA PHE A 77 -2.96 -15.84 -4.99
C PHE A 77 -3.48 -17.01 -5.84
N VAL A 78 -4.79 -17.11 -6.04
CA VAL A 78 -5.37 -18.23 -6.80
C VAL A 78 -4.96 -18.17 -8.28
N ARG A 79 -4.81 -16.97 -8.84
CA ARG A 79 -4.36 -16.78 -10.22
C ARG A 79 -2.87 -17.09 -10.40
N SER A 80 -2.02 -16.74 -9.43
CA SER A 80 -0.58 -16.96 -9.51
C SER A 80 -0.24 -18.44 -9.55
N ILE A 81 -1.01 -19.30 -8.88
CA ILE A 81 -0.88 -20.77 -8.96
C ILE A 81 -1.52 -21.37 -10.24
N GLY A 82 -1.76 -20.56 -11.27
CA GLY A 82 -2.21 -21.03 -12.58
C GLY A 82 -3.71 -21.29 -12.72
N ARG A 83 -4.53 -21.04 -11.69
CA ARG A 83 -5.98 -21.29 -11.80
C ARG A 83 -6.70 -20.18 -12.56
N THR A 84 -7.50 -20.60 -13.53
CA THR A 84 -8.34 -19.72 -14.34
C THR A 84 -9.80 -19.71 -13.86
N GLY A 85 -10.49 -18.58 -14.01
CA GLY A 85 -11.90 -18.40 -13.66
C GLY A 85 -12.17 -17.43 -12.51
N LYS A 86 -13.46 -17.10 -12.29
CA LYS A 86 -13.88 -16.31 -11.12
C LYS A 86 -13.57 -17.11 -9.85
N VAL A 87 -12.91 -16.46 -8.90
CA VAL A 87 -12.72 -16.99 -7.55
C VAL A 87 -14.11 -17.17 -6.94
N LYS A 88 -14.61 -18.41 -6.94
CA LYS A 88 -15.91 -18.75 -6.34
C LYS A 88 -15.73 -18.75 -4.83
N GLY A 89 -16.44 -17.88 -4.12
CA GLY A 89 -16.38 -17.79 -2.66
C GLY A 89 -16.70 -16.40 -2.13
N GLY A 90 -17.96 -15.99 -2.22
CA GLY A 90 -18.51 -14.99 -1.30
C GLY A 90 -18.82 -15.64 0.05
N ARG A 91 -19.09 -14.83 1.09
CA ARG A 91 -19.30 -15.16 2.52
C ARG A 91 -20.06 -16.48 2.86
N LYS A 92 -20.79 -17.08 1.92
CA LYS A 92 -21.53 -18.35 2.06
C LYS A 92 -20.67 -19.63 1.96
N PHE A 93 -19.45 -19.58 1.44
CA PHE A 93 -18.56 -20.76 1.35
C PHE A 93 -17.57 -20.90 2.52
N ASP A 94 -17.46 -19.88 3.38
CA ASP A 94 -16.41 -19.76 4.41
C ASP A 94 -16.94 -19.98 5.84
N GLY A 95 -18.19 -20.43 6.01
CA GLY A 95 -18.86 -20.54 7.31
C GLY A 95 -18.28 -21.60 8.25
N GLU A 96 -17.51 -22.57 7.74
CA GLU A 96 -16.94 -23.66 8.54
C GLU A 96 -15.63 -24.17 7.94
N LEU A 97 -14.47 -23.68 8.39
CA LEU A 97 -13.20 -24.45 8.38
C LEU A 97 -12.79 -25.14 7.05
N GLN A 98 -13.28 -24.69 5.89
CA GLN A 98 -13.08 -25.44 4.64
C GLN A 98 -11.69 -25.15 4.06
N ILE A 99 -10.95 -26.22 3.83
CA ILE A 99 -9.75 -26.23 2.99
C ILE A 99 -10.12 -25.64 1.61
N PRO A 100 -9.34 -24.68 1.05
CA PRO A 100 -9.63 -24.09 -0.24
C PRO A 100 -9.77 -25.12 -1.36
N VAL A 101 -10.54 -24.81 -2.39
CA VAL A 101 -10.80 -25.71 -3.54
C VAL A 101 -9.53 -26.17 -4.27
N PHE A 102 -8.45 -25.39 -4.18
CA PHE A 102 -7.16 -25.76 -4.74
C PHE A 102 -6.35 -26.74 -3.89
N LEU A 103 -6.80 -27.07 -2.68
CA LEU A 103 -6.20 -28.07 -1.79
C LEU A 103 -7.18 -29.20 -1.41
N SER A 104 -8.48 -29.06 -1.70
CA SER A 104 -9.51 -30.01 -1.24
C SER A 104 -9.54 -31.37 -1.98
N ALA A 105 -8.74 -31.54 -3.03
CA ALA A 105 -8.74 -32.77 -3.83
C ALA A 105 -8.20 -33.97 -3.02
N ASN A 106 -8.91 -35.11 -3.04
CA ASN A 106 -8.55 -36.28 -2.24
C ASN A 106 -7.11 -36.80 -2.47
N ASN A 107 -6.56 -36.62 -3.67
CA ASN A 107 -5.19 -37.01 -3.99
C ASN A 107 -4.12 -36.11 -3.36
N LEU A 108 -4.49 -34.91 -2.89
CA LEU A 108 -3.58 -33.96 -2.24
C LEU A 108 -3.59 -34.08 -0.71
N LYS A 109 -4.65 -34.66 -0.12
CA LYS A 109 -4.80 -34.84 1.33
C LYS A 109 -3.57 -35.44 2.04
N PRO A 110 -2.86 -36.45 1.49
CA PRO A 110 -1.68 -37.02 2.14
C PRO A 110 -0.51 -36.04 2.33
N PHE A 111 -0.48 -34.94 1.58
CA PHE A 111 0.59 -33.93 1.61
C PHE A 111 0.20 -32.68 2.41
N ILE A 112 -1.02 -32.65 2.98
CA ILE A 112 -1.54 -31.51 3.74
C ILE A 112 -1.45 -31.85 5.22
N ASN A 113 -0.64 -31.08 5.96
CA ASN A 113 -0.51 -31.20 7.41
C ASN A 113 -1.36 -30.12 8.13
N LYS A 114 -1.40 -30.15 9.47
CA LYS A 114 -2.18 -29.20 10.28
C LYS A 114 -1.76 -27.74 10.12
N GLU A 115 -0.48 -27.49 9.82
CA GLU A 115 0.04 -26.14 9.59
C GLU A 115 -0.50 -25.58 8.27
N ILE A 116 -0.43 -26.37 7.19
CA ILE A 116 -1.00 -26.03 5.88
C ILE A 116 -2.52 -25.82 6.01
N GLU A 117 -3.22 -26.69 6.75
CA GLU A 117 -4.64 -26.49 7.05
C GLU A 117 -4.90 -25.14 7.73
N GLY A 118 -4.07 -24.77 8.70
CA GLY A 118 -4.12 -23.48 9.39
C GLY A 118 -3.88 -22.29 8.44
N ASN A 119 -2.80 -22.33 7.66
CA ASN A 119 -2.42 -21.30 6.71
C ASN A 119 -3.44 -21.14 5.58
N SER A 120 -4.16 -22.22 5.25
CA SER A 120 -5.19 -22.25 4.21
C SER A 120 -6.52 -21.58 4.61
N LYS A 121 -6.69 -21.26 5.89
CA LYS A 121 -7.90 -20.58 6.37
C LYS A 121 -7.92 -19.15 5.85
N PRO A 122 -9.04 -18.69 5.29
CA PRO A 122 -9.13 -17.33 4.80
C PRO A 122 -9.19 -16.32 5.94
N ILE A 123 -8.48 -15.22 5.74
CA ILE A 123 -8.46 -14.08 6.66
C ILE A 123 -9.28 -12.97 6.04
N ILE A 124 -10.31 -12.52 6.77
CA ILE A 124 -11.09 -11.33 6.43
C ILE A 124 -10.42 -10.16 7.14
N PHE A 125 -10.06 -9.12 6.39
CA PHE A 125 -9.41 -7.93 6.92
C PHE A 125 -9.89 -6.68 6.20
N LYS A 126 -9.55 -5.50 6.72
CA LYS A 126 -9.84 -4.21 6.08
C LYS A 126 -8.57 -3.54 5.62
N TRP A 127 -8.66 -2.86 4.49
CA TRP A 127 -7.64 -1.94 4.00
C TRP A 127 -8.32 -0.67 3.52
N MET A 128 -7.96 0.48 4.11
CA MET A 128 -8.57 1.78 3.80
C MET A 128 -10.12 1.73 3.86
N GLY A 129 -10.66 1.05 4.87
CA GLY A 129 -12.10 0.87 5.06
C GLY A 129 -12.78 -0.14 4.12
N THR A 130 -12.05 -0.73 3.16
CA THR A 130 -12.56 -1.77 2.26
C THR A 130 -12.30 -3.17 2.84
N GLU A 131 -13.35 -4.00 2.96
CA GLU A 131 -13.21 -5.39 3.38
C GLU A 131 -12.58 -6.24 2.26
N MET A 132 -11.54 -6.99 2.63
CA MET A 132 -10.70 -7.80 1.77
C MET A 132 -10.62 -9.22 2.31
N ILE A 133 -10.28 -10.18 1.44
CA ILE A 133 -10.03 -11.57 1.84
C ILE A 133 -8.67 -12.01 1.32
N GLY A 134 -7.90 -12.67 2.19
CA GLY A 134 -6.58 -13.18 1.86
C GLY A 134 -6.27 -14.49 2.56
N TYR A 135 -5.05 -14.97 2.32
CA TYR A 135 -4.44 -16.12 2.98
C TYR A 135 -3.16 -15.69 3.66
N ARG A 136 -2.73 -16.43 4.68
CA ARG A 136 -1.39 -16.28 5.26
C ARG A 136 -0.32 -16.40 4.16
N ALA A 137 0.72 -15.58 4.23
CA ALA A 137 1.74 -15.54 3.19
C ALA A 137 2.48 -16.89 3.03
N GLU A 138 2.66 -17.60 4.14
CA GLU A 138 3.26 -18.93 4.23
C GLU A 138 2.56 -19.97 3.34
N LEU A 139 1.24 -19.82 3.15
CA LEU A 139 0.45 -20.72 2.31
C LEU A 139 0.97 -20.82 0.87
N LEU A 140 1.62 -19.76 0.34
CA LEU A 140 2.13 -19.79 -1.02
C LEU A 140 3.21 -20.85 -1.19
N THR A 141 4.13 -20.94 -0.23
CA THR A 141 5.19 -21.96 -0.20
C THR A 141 4.56 -23.33 0.06
N ASP A 142 3.67 -23.43 1.03
CA ASP A 142 2.96 -24.68 1.37
C ASP A 142 2.27 -25.30 0.15
N VAL A 143 1.57 -24.48 -0.65
CA VAL A 143 0.90 -24.94 -1.86
C VAL A 143 1.91 -25.40 -2.91
N CYS A 144 3.05 -24.71 -3.05
CA CYS A 144 4.08 -25.15 -3.97
C CYS A 144 4.62 -26.53 -3.58
N ASP A 145 4.85 -26.77 -2.29
CA ASP A 145 5.36 -28.03 -1.77
C ASP A 145 4.33 -29.16 -1.92
N VAL A 146 3.06 -28.93 -1.58
CA VAL A 146 1.97 -29.91 -1.77
C VAL A 146 1.89 -30.41 -3.21
N TYR A 147 1.92 -29.50 -4.18
CA TYR A 147 1.82 -29.87 -5.60
C TYR A 147 3.11 -30.55 -6.10
N SER A 148 4.27 -30.08 -5.65
CA SER A 148 5.57 -30.67 -5.99
C SER A 148 5.71 -32.09 -5.43
N ASP A 149 5.28 -32.33 -4.19
CA ASP A 149 5.30 -33.65 -3.56
C ASP A 149 4.31 -34.62 -4.21
N ALA A 150 3.08 -34.17 -4.49
CA ALA A 150 2.09 -34.96 -5.19
C ALA A 150 2.54 -35.35 -6.61
N GLU A 151 3.21 -34.45 -7.32
CA GLU A 151 3.82 -34.70 -8.63
C GLU A 151 4.95 -35.72 -8.52
N ARG A 152 5.88 -35.54 -7.57
CA ARG A 152 7.04 -36.44 -7.35
C ARG A 152 6.65 -37.89 -7.15
N VAL A 153 5.51 -38.17 -6.52
CA VAL A 153 5.01 -39.54 -6.30
C VAL A 153 3.92 -39.97 -7.29
N GLY A 154 3.71 -39.22 -8.37
CA GLY A 154 2.76 -39.57 -9.44
C GLY A 154 1.28 -39.56 -9.02
N LYS A 155 0.92 -38.79 -7.97
CA LYS A 155 -0.46 -38.67 -7.48
C LYS A 155 -1.22 -37.48 -8.08
N LEU A 156 -0.56 -36.67 -8.90
CA LEU A 156 -1.17 -35.52 -9.56
C LEU A 156 -2.12 -35.94 -10.68
N ARG A 157 -3.28 -35.28 -10.78
CA ARG A 157 -4.23 -35.50 -11.89
C ARG A 157 -3.83 -34.69 -13.12
N PRO A 158 -4.21 -35.09 -14.35
CA PRO A 158 -3.87 -34.34 -15.56
C PRO A 158 -4.33 -32.87 -15.55
N ASN A 159 -5.48 -32.59 -14.92
CA ASN A 159 -6.00 -31.23 -14.80
C ASN A 159 -5.31 -30.40 -13.70
N GLN A 160 -4.37 -30.97 -12.95
CA GLN A 160 -3.59 -30.28 -11.90
C GLN A 160 -2.15 -29.98 -12.35
N THR A 161 -1.68 -30.53 -13.48
CA THR A 161 -0.32 -30.32 -14.00
C THR A 161 0.02 -28.84 -14.19
N HIS A 162 -0.90 -28.05 -14.75
CA HIS A 162 -0.70 -26.61 -14.91
C HIS A 162 -0.50 -25.84 -13.59
N ILE A 163 -1.08 -26.34 -12.48
CA ILE A 163 -0.90 -25.75 -11.15
C ILE A 163 0.50 -26.10 -10.63
N ALA A 164 0.92 -27.37 -10.78
CA ALA A 164 2.27 -27.80 -10.41
C ALA A 164 3.34 -27.02 -11.19
N ASP A 165 3.13 -26.76 -12.49
CA ASP A 165 4.04 -25.94 -13.30
C ASP A 165 4.15 -24.50 -12.78
N ALA A 166 3.02 -23.86 -12.46
CA ALA A 166 2.98 -22.52 -11.88
C ALA A 166 3.66 -22.48 -10.51
N CYS A 167 3.37 -23.45 -9.63
CA CYS A 167 4.02 -23.64 -8.34
C CYS A 167 5.53 -23.82 -8.47
N ARG A 168 6.01 -24.55 -9.49
CA ARG A 168 7.44 -24.73 -9.74
C ARG A 168 8.13 -23.41 -10.08
N ILE A 169 7.49 -22.56 -10.89
CA ILE A 169 8.00 -21.22 -11.23
C ILE A 169 8.02 -20.32 -10.00
N LEU A 170 6.91 -20.30 -9.24
CA LEU A 170 6.79 -19.53 -8.00
C LEU A 170 7.81 -19.96 -6.96
N GLY A 171 7.95 -21.26 -6.71
CA GLY A 171 8.92 -21.83 -5.77
C GLY A 171 10.36 -21.43 -6.10
N LYS A 172 10.77 -21.53 -7.38
CA LYS A 172 12.09 -21.05 -7.82
C LYS A 172 12.29 -19.55 -7.56
N GLY A 173 11.27 -18.75 -7.83
CA GLY A 173 11.29 -17.31 -7.56
C GLY A 173 11.43 -17.00 -6.07
N LEU A 174 10.65 -17.69 -5.22
CA LEU A 174 10.70 -17.58 -3.76
C LEU A 174 12.09 -17.94 -3.23
N THR A 175 12.68 -19.05 -3.66
CA THR A 175 14.03 -19.45 -3.21
C THR A 175 15.07 -18.40 -3.58
N ARG A 176 15.03 -17.88 -4.81
CA ARG A 176 15.99 -16.86 -5.26
C ARG A 176 15.87 -15.57 -4.44
N LEU A 177 14.64 -15.08 -4.26
CA LEU A 177 14.37 -13.87 -3.47
C LEU A 177 14.67 -14.08 -1.99
N GLY A 178 14.40 -15.26 -1.45
CA GLY A 178 14.72 -15.64 -0.07
C GLY A 178 16.21 -15.57 0.20
N ILE A 179 17.05 -16.15 -0.67
CA ILE A 179 18.51 -16.07 -0.51
C ILE A 179 18.99 -14.62 -0.59
N ILE A 180 18.52 -13.84 -1.57
CA ILE A 180 18.90 -12.43 -1.72
C ILE A 180 18.49 -11.64 -0.46
N GLY A 181 17.25 -11.79 -0.01
CA GLY A 181 16.74 -11.10 1.18
C GLY A 181 17.48 -11.48 2.46
N LEU A 182 17.83 -12.76 2.63
CA LEU A 182 18.64 -13.22 3.78
C LEU A 182 20.05 -12.63 3.74
N ILE A 183 20.66 -12.52 2.56
CA ILE A 183 21.97 -11.85 2.41
C ILE A 183 21.84 -10.36 2.72
N ASP A 184 20.80 -9.69 2.22
CA ASP A 184 20.57 -8.26 2.48
C ASP A 184 20.36 -7.98 3.98
N GLU A 185 19.61 -8.84 4.67
CA GLU A 185 19.38 -8.76 6.11
C GLU A 185 20.69 -9.01 6.89
N ALA A 186 21.44 -10.05 6.52
CA ALA A 186 22.70 -10.41 7.18
C ALA A 186 23.82 -9.37 6.97
N THR A 187 23.84 -8.71 5.81
CA THR A 187 24.84 -7.68 5.47
C THR A 187 24.42 -6.27 5.87
N GLY A 188 23.12 -6.05 6.16
CA GLY A 188 22.55 -4.73 6.35
C GLY A 188 22.33 -3.95 5.05
N TYR A 189 22.57 -4.55 3.88
CA TYR A 189 22.48 -3.92 2.55
C TYR A 189 21.07 -3.40 2.21
N GLN A 190 20.05 -3.79 2.97
CA GLN A 190 18.69 -3.27 2.82
C GLN A 190 18.61 -1.74 2.97
N LYS A 191 19.47 -1.11 3.78
CA LYS A 191 19.53 0.36 3.91
C LYS A 191 20.24 1.02 2.73
N ASP A 192 21.29 0.37 2.23
CA ASP A 192 22.10 0.89 1.13
C ASP A 192 21.36 0.84 -0.20
N ARG A 193 20.52 -0.19 -0.43
CA ARG A 193 19.68 -0.27 -1.63
C ARG A 193 18.74 0.92 -1.80
N ALA A 194 18.11 1.37 -0.72
CA ALA A 194 17.23 2.55 -0.76
C ALA A 194 18.03 3.84 -1.01
N ALA A 195 19.22 3.95 -0.41
CA ALA A 195 20.14 5.06 -0.64
C ALA A 195 20.66 5.09 -2.09
N ASP A 196 21.04 3.94 -2.66
CA ASP A 196 21.50 3.79 -4.04
C ASP A 196 20.40 4.14 -5.05
N ALA A 197 19.16 3.69 -4.81
CA ALA A 197 18.02 4.03 -5.66
C ALA A 197 17.73 5.54 -5.65
N LEU A 198 17.75 6.17 -4.47
CA LEU A 198 17.60 7.62 -4.34
C LEU A 198 18.77 8.36 -5.01
N SER A 199 20.01 7.90 -4.79
CA SER A 199 21.20 8.50 -5.39
C SER A 199 21.10 8.51 -6.91
N LYS A 200 20.71 7.40 -7.54
CA LYS A 200 20.51 7.32 -9.00
C LYS A 200 19.44 8.30 -9.50
N ILE A 201 18.34 8.49 -8.76
CA ILE A 201 17.33 9.49 -9.09
C ILE A 201 17.92 10.90 -9.02
N LEU A 202 18.65 11.21 -7.94
CA LEU A 202 19.26 12.52 -7.74
C LEU A 202 20.32 12.81 -8.81
N GLU A 203 21.18 11.85 -9.15
CA GLU A 203 22.17 11.99 -10.22
C GLU A 203 21.52 12.28 -11.58
N ALA A 204 20.36 11.68 -11.86
CA ALA A 204 19.64 11.93 -13.10
C ALA A 204 19.00 13.33 -13.12
N TYR A 205 18.59 13.89 -11.98
CA TYR A 205 17.90 15.19 -11.90
C TYR A 205 18.83 16.37 -11.60
N ILE A 206 19.92 16.19 -10.86
CA ILE A 206 20.77 17.24 -10.32
C ILE A 206 22.09 17.31 -11.08
N ALA A 207 22.36 18.46 -11.68
CA ALA A 207 23.61 18.71 -12.38
C ALA A 207 24.76 18.93 -11.39
N LYS A 208 25.92 18.31 -11.69
CA LYS A 208 27.17 18.51 -10.93
C LYS A 208 27.61 19.97 -10.94
N GLU A 209 27.41 20.64 -12.07
CA GLU A 209 27.75 22.04 -12.27
C GLU A 209 26.51 22.92 -12.48
N LEU A 210 26.65 24.20 -12.12
CA LEU A 210 25.58 25.18 -12.25
C LEU A 210 25.34 25.52 -13.72
N GLN A 211 24.13 25.26 -14.21
CA GLN A 211 23.75 25.53 -15.60
C GLN A 211 23.64 27.03 -15.88
N PRO A 212 23.80 27.45 -17.16
CA PRO A 212 23.48 28.80 -17.61
C PRO A 212 22.05 29.20 -17.23
N TRP A 213 21.83 30.48 -16.98
CA TRP A 213 20.48 30.96 -16.67
C TRP A 213 19.62 30.92 -17.93
N VAL A 214 18.46 30.28 -17.84
CA VAL A 214 17.45 30.23 -18.90
C VAL A 214 16.08 30.48 -18.26
N LYS A 215 15.25 31.33 -18.89
CA LYS A 215 13.89 31.60 -18.42
C LYS A 215 13.09 30.29 -18.41
N THR A 216 12.87 29.75 -17.20
CA THR A 216 12.25 28.43 -17.02
C THR A 216 10.82 28.52 -16.51
N PHE A 217 10.54 29.48 -15.63
CA PHE A 217 9.20 29.73 -15.13
C PHE A 217 8.46 30.66 -16.11
N PRO A 218 7.33 30.22 -16.70
CA PRO A 218 6.52 31.09 -17.56
C PRO A 218 5.85 32.19 -16.73
N ASP A 219 5.53 33.31 -17.35
CA ASP A 219 4.88 34.43 -16.67
C ASP A 219 3.48 34.04 -16.18
N ASP A 220 2.75 33.27 -17.00
CA ASP A 220 1.46 32.63 -16.68
C ASP A 220 1.46 31.92 -15.32
N TYR A 221 2.55 31.25 -14.94
CA TYR A 221 2.63 30.57 -13.64
C TYR A 221 2.50 31.55 -12.48
N TYR A 222 3.16 32.71 -12.58
CA TYR A 222 3.08 33.72 -11.52
C TYR A 222 1.80 34.52 -11.60
N GLU A 223 1.29 34.83 -12.78
CA GLU A 223 -0.01 35.51 -12.93
C GLU A 223 -1.13 34.68 -12.30
N GLU A 224 -1.20 33.40 -12.63
CA GLU A 224 -2.18 32.47 -12.07
C GLU A 224 -1.99 32.25 -10.57
N LEU A 225 -0.74 32.14 -10.10
CA LEU A 225 -0.47 32.00 -8.67
C LEU A 225 -0.94 33.23 -7.88
N PHE A 226 -0.77 34.43 -8.40
CA PHE A 226 -1.23 35.67 -7.75
C PHE A 226 -2.76 35.78 -7.81
N ARG A 227 -3.38 35.44 -8.95
CA ARG A 227 -4.84 35.36 -9.10
C ARG A 227 -5.46 34.44 -8.06
N LEU A 228 -4.97 33.20 -7.96
CA LEU A 228 -5.48 32.20 -7.00
C LEU A 228 -5.25 32.60 -5.54
N ARG A 229 -4.21 33.41 -5.27
CA ARG A 229 -3.92 33.94 -3.92
C ARG A 229 -4.68 35.24 -3.61
N GLY A 230 -5.46 35.77 -4.55
CA GLY A 230 -6.25 36.99 -4.38
C GLY A 230 -5.38 38.24 -4.16
N ILE A 231 -4.16 38.26 -4.71
CA ILE A 231 -3.24 39.39 -4.59
C ILE A 231 -2.94 40.01 -5.96
N PRO A 232 -2.82 41.35 -6.06
CA PRO A 232 -2.49 42.00 -7.33
C PRO A 232 -1.13 41.54 -7.84
N TYR A 233 -1.07 41.19 -9.13
CA TYR A 233 0.20 40.85 -9.79
C TYR A 233 1.03 42.13 -9.98
N PRO A 234 2.26 42.21 -9.42
CA PRO A 234 3.06 43.42 -9.50
C PRO A 234 3.58 43.62 -10.93
N THR A 235 3.12 44.67 -11.60
CA THR A 235 3.57 45.07 -12.94
C THR A 235 4.79 45.98 -12.91
N GLU A 236 4.99 46.73 -11.81
CA GLU A 236 6.06 47.72 -11.67
C GLU A 236 7.37 47.16 -11.10
N THR A 237 7.35 45.97 -10.51
CA THR A 237 8.55 45.36 -9.92
C THR A 237 8.63 43.86 -10.13
N VAL A 238 9.84 43.38 -10.41
CA VAL A 238 10.15 41.94 -10.48
C VAL A 238 10.17 41.26 -9.11
N LYS A 239 10.20 42.04 -8.01
CA LYS A 239 10.27 41.52 -6.63
C LYS A 239 8.92 40.96 -6.19
N LYS A 240 8.93 39.70 -5.79
CA LYS A 240 7.74 38.98 -5.30
C LYS A 240 7.80 38.81 -3.77
N PRO A 241 6.66 38.74 -3.07
CA PRO A 241 6.63 38.43 -1.64
C PRO A 241 7.37 37.13 -1.33
N GLN A 242 8.10 37.09 -0.20
CA GLN A 242 8.96 35.94 0.13
C GLN A 242 8.21 34.61 0.22
N TYR A 243 6.94 34.63 0.62
CA TYR A 243 6.13 33.41 0.75
C TYR A 243 5.86 32.73 -0.60
N ILE A 244 5.95 33.45 -1.74
CA ILE A 244 5.82 32.87 -3.09
C ILE A 244 6.90 31.81 -3.34
N GLY A 245 8.09 31.98 -2.77
CA GLY A 245 9.15 30.96 -2.84
C GLY A 245 8.76 29.67 -2.10
N LYS A 246 8.11 29.80 -0.93
CA LYS A 246 7.59 28.64 -0.18
C LYS A 246 6.49 27.92 -0.96
N LEU A 247 5.59 28.67 -1.61
CA LEU A 247 4.57 28.09 -2.47
C LEU A 247 5.18 27.40 -3.68
N THR A 248 6.19 27.99 -4.31
CA THR A 248 6.88 27.39 -5.45
C THR A 248 7.59 26.10 -5.07
N ASN A 249 8.23 26.03 -3.90
CA ASN A 249 8.78 24.78 -3.38
C ASN A 249 7.67 23.71 -3.26
N ASN A 250 6.51 24.08 -2.73
CA ASN A 250 5.40 23.15 -2.53
C ASN A 250 4.73 22.66 -3.83
N ILE A 251 4.51 23.58 -4.77
CA ILE A 251 3.77 23.32 -6.01
C ILE A 251 4.67 22.62 -7.03
N VAL A 252 5.96 22.94 -7.02
CA VAL A 252 6.89 22.52 -8.07
C VAL A 252 7.91 21.54 -7.51
N TYR A 253 8.87 22.01 -6.72
CA TYR A 253 10.06 21.21 -6.40
C TYR A 253 9.80 19.99 -5.51
N GLU A 254 8.82 20.04 -4.58
CA GLU A 254 8.40 18.88 -3.76
C GLU A 254 7.77 17.74 -4.58
N ARG A 255 7.46 17.98 -5.86
CA ARG A 255 6.72 17.08 -6.76
C ARG A 255 7.50 16.68 -8.00
N LEU A 256 8.79 17.03 -8.10
CA LEU A 256 9.62 16.69 -9.26
C LEU A 256 10.17 15.27 -9.22
N ALA A 257 10.72 14.87 -8.06
CA ALA A 257 11.20 13.53 -7.76
C ALA A 257 11.53 13.44 -6.25
N PRO A 258 11.62 12.23 -5.68
CA PRO A 258 12.06 12.02 -4.30
C PRO A 258 13.40 12.71 -4.02
N GLY A 259 13.50 13.43 -2.90
CA GLY A 259 14.75 14.06 -2.44
C GLY A 259 15.24 15.28 -3.24
N VAL A 260 14.72 15.55 -4.44
CA VAL A 260 15.23 16.61 -5.33
C VAL A 260 15.22 17.99 -4.68
N LEU A 261 14.15 18.41 -3.99
CA LEU A 261 14.13 19.72 -3.33
C LEU A 261 15.19 19.85 -2.22
N GLU A 262 15.39 18.79 -1.43
CA GLU A 262 16.38 18.83 -0.34
C GLU A 262 17.79 18.88 -0.92
N GLU A 263 18.06 18.11 -1.98
CA GLU A 263 19.35 18.15 -2.67
C GLU A 263 19.60 19.51 -3.35
N LEU A 264 18.58 20.12 -3.95
CA LEU A 264 18.67 21.49 -4.49
C LEU A 264 18.97 22.53 -3.41
N LYS A 265 18.38 22.39 -2.21
CA LYS A 265 18.66 23.27 -1.06
C LYS A 265 20.08 23.08 -0.54
N ASN A 266 20.57 21.84 -0.49
CA ASN A 266 21.90 21.49 0.02
C ASN A 266 23.01 21.95 -0.94
N SER A 267 22.83 21.69 -2.24
CA SER A 267 23.78 22.03 -3.30
C SER A 267 23.80 23.52 -3.67
N THR A 268 22.83 24.32 -3.19
CA THR A 268 22.75 25.76 -3.49
C THR A 268 23.24 26.60 -2.31
N PRO A 269 24.41 27.28 -2.42
CA PRO A 269 24.93 28.11 -1.35
C PRO A 269 23.94 29.19 -0.91
N LYS A 270 23.84 29.44 0.39
CA LYS A 270 23.00 30.51 0.95
C LYS A 270 23.83 31.78 1.18
N ASN A 271 23.18 32.93 1.12
CA ASN A 271 23.76 34.22 1.48
C ASN A 271 23.71 34.46 3.01
N LYS A 272 24.28 35.57 3.49
CA LYS A 272 24.31 35.94 4.93
C LYS A 272 22.92 36.02 5.59
N VAL A 273 21.85 36.15 4.79
CA VAL A 273 20.45 36.27 5.23
C VAL A 273 19.69 34.96 4.99
N GLY A 274 20.39 33.85 4.71
CA GLY A 274 19.81 32.52 4.53
C GLY A 274 19.06 32.30 3.20
N ARG A 275 19.12 33.24 2.25
CA ARG A 275 18.49 33.08 0.92
C ARG A 275 19.43 32.34 -0.04
N PRO A 276 18.93 31.47 -0.93
CA PRO A 276 19.73 30.85 -1.97
C PRO A 276 20.44 31.89 -2.83
N LYS A 277 21.75 31.73 -3.09
CA LYS A 277 22.52 32.62 -3.96
C LYS A 277 22.14 32.45 -5.43
N GLN A 278 21.60 31.30 -5.81
CA GLN A 278 21.24 30.94 -7.18
C GLN A 278 19.86 30.29 -7.23
N GLN A 279 19.24 30.29 -8.40
CA GLN A 279 17.93 29.67 -8.61
C GLN A 279 18.06 28.15 -8.73
N TYR A 280 17.18 27.40 -8.06
CA TYR A 280 17.24 25.94 -8.04
C TYR A 280 17.14 25.29 -9.42
N HIS A 281 16.35 25.83 -10.35
CA HIS A 281 16.24 25.28 -11.70
C HIS A 281 17.57 25.23 -12.48
N ARG A 282 18.57 26.02 -12.09
CA ARG A 282 19.93 26.00 -12.69
C ARG A 282 20.79 24.84 -12.19
N ARG A 283 20.35 24.13 -11.16
CA ARG A 283 21.01 22.91 -10.65
C ARG A 283 20.38 21.64 -11.21
N LEU A 284 19.48 21.75 -12.18
CA LEU A 284 18.87 20.60 -12.84
C LEU A 284 19.67 20.18 -14.07
N THR A 285 19.73 18.89 -14.33
CA THR A 285 20.36 18.34 -15.55
C THR A 285 19.59 18.80 -16.80
N PRO A 286 20.29 19.13 -17.90
CA PRO A 286 19.64 19.46 -19.16
C PRO A 286 18.94 18.26 -19.80
N GLU A 287 19.39 17.03 -19.52
CA GLU A 287 18.88 15.79 -20.14
C GLU A 287 17.54 15.33 -19.53
N LEU A 288 17.33 15.51 -18.23
CA LEU A 288 16.14 15.00 -17.54
C LEU A 288 15.50 16.03 -16.60
N GLY A 289 16.27 16.60 -15.68
CA GLY A 289 15.74 17.45 -14.61
C GLY A 289 15.02 18.69 -15.14
N HIS A 290 15.64 19.42 -16.08
CA HIS A 290 15.05 20.63 -16.67
C HIS A 290 13.85 20.31 -17.59
N PRO A 291 13.90 19.32 -18.50
CA PRO A 291 12.73 18.85 -19.24
C PRO A 291 11.55 18.47 -18.33
N LYS A 292 11.78 17.71 -17.25
CA LYS A 292 10.75 17.30 -16.30
C LYS A 292 10.16 18.49 -15.52
N LEU A 293 10.99 19.45 -15.15
CA LEU A 293 10.51 20.70 -14.56
C LEU A 293 9.57 21.46 -15.51
N ARG A 294 9.89 21.55 -16.81
CA ARG A 294 9.03 22.23 -17.78
C ARG A 294 7.71 21.50 -18.00
N GLU A 295 7.74 20.17 -18.13
CA GLU A 295 6.55 19.32 -18.24
C GLU A 295 5.62 19.52 -17.03
N HIS A 296 6.19 19.47 -15.82
CA HIS A 296 5.46 19.71 -14.58
C HIS A 296 4.85 21.12 -14.52
N LEU A 297 5.63 22.15 -14.86
CA LEU A 297 5.15 23.54 -14.87
C LEU A 297 3.99 23.74 -15.85
N ALA A 298 4.07 23.17 -17.05
CA ALA A 298 2.98 23.24 -18.02
C ALA A 298 1.69 22.64 -17.44
N SER A 299 1.79 21.45 -16.85
CA SER A 299 0.65 20.79 -16.21
C SER A 299 0.09 21.59 -15.03
N VAL A 300 0.96 22.15 -14.17
CA VAL A 300 0.56 23.01 -13.05
C VAL A 300 -0.19 24.25 -13.55
N VAL A 301 0.31 24.94 -14.57
CA VAL A 301 -0.36 26.12 -15.15
C VAL A 301 -1.73 25.75 -15.70
N THR A 302 -1.86 24.62 -16.38
CA THR A 302 -3.17 24.11 -16.83
C THR A 302 -4.12 23.89 -15.67
N ILE A 303 -3.67 23.26 -14.58
CA ILE A 303 -4.50 23.03 -13.39
C ILE A 303 -4.90 24.36 -12.74
N MET A 304 -3.97 25.33 -12.65
CA MET A 304 -4.27 26.66 -12.11
C MET A 304 -5.36 27.37 -12.93
N ARG A 305 -5.26 27.37 -14.26
CA ARG A 305 -6.26 27.99 -15.16
C ARG A 305 -7.65 27.35 -15.04
N LEU A 306 -7.70 26.04 -14.79
CA LEU A 306 -8.94 25.29 -14.59
C LEU A 306 -9.51 25.43 -13.18
N SER A 307 -8.88 26.23 -12.32
CA SER A 307 -9.29 26.39 -10.92
C SER A 307 -9.81 27.78 -10.63
N ASP A 308 -10.96 27.79 -9.94
CA ASP A 308 -11.66 29.00 -9.55
C ASP A 308 -10.94 29.70 -8.39
N ASP A 309 -10.47 28.91 -7.41
CA ASP A 309 -9.79 29.40 -6.22
C ASP A 309 -8.62 28.50 -5.76
N TRP A 310 -7.90 28.96 -4.74
CA TRP A 310 -6.76 28.26 -4.16
C TRP A 310 -7.08 26.85 -3.61
N SER A 311 -8.25 26.68 -3.01
CA SER A 311 -8.67 25.41 -2.40
C SER A 311 -8.92 24.36 -3.48
N ASP A 312 -9.63 24.74 -4.53
CA ASP A 312 -9.87 23.89 -5.70
C ASP A 312 -8.56 23.54 -6.43
N PHE A 313 -7.69 24.54 -6.65
CA PHE A 313 -6.34 24.31 -7.21
C PHE A 313 -5.56 23.28 -6.41
N LYS A 314 -5.52 23.44 -5.08
CA LYS A 314 -4.79 22.51 -4.20
C LYS A 314 -5.31 21.09 -4.27
N LYS A 315 -6.64 20.90 -4.26
CA LYS A 315 -7.26 19.57 -4.41
C LYS A 315 -6.92 18.92 -5.74
N LYS A 316 -7.02 19.67 -6.85
CA LYS A 316 -6.70 19.17 -8.19
C LYS A 316 -5.20 18.86 -8.33
N LEU A 317 -4.34 19.74 -7.82
CA LEU A 317 -2.89 19.55 -7.80
C LEU A 317 -2.51 18.30 -7.00
N ASP A 318 -3.01 18.15 -5.78
CA ASP A 318 -2.70 17.00 -4.92
C ASP A 318 -3.26 15.68 -5.48
N ARG A 319 -4.33 15.75 -6.29
CA ARG A 319 -4.86 14.59 -7.01
C ARG A 319 -3.98 14.16 -8.19
N VAL A 320 -3.53 15.11 -9.01
CA VAL A 320 -2.79 14.84 -10.25
C VAL A 320 -1.30 14.64 -9.98
N HIS A 321 -0.69 15.53 -9.21
CA HIS A 321 0.74 15.56 -8.91
C HIS A 321 0.94 15.36 -7.41
N ARG A 322 0.96 14.14 -6.90
CA ARG A 322 1.17 13.89 -5.46
C ARG A 322 2.59 14.26 -5.03
N LYS A 323 2.77 14.57 -3.74
CA LYS A 323 4.11 14.79 -3.19
C LYS A 323 4.82 13.46 -2.98
N TYR A 324 6.13 13.45 -3.20
CA TYR A 324 6.94 12.26 -2.96
C TYR A 324 7.16 11.96 -1.47
N SER A 325 6.99 12.96 -0.57
CA SER A 325 7.00 12.73 0.89
C SER A 325 5.92 11.75 1.35
N ASP A 326 4.84 11.62 0.57
CA ASP A 326 3.70 10.77 0.91
C ASP A 326 3.91 9.32 0.43
N GLN A 327 5.04 9.06 -0.27
CA GLN A 327 5.37 7.78 -0.92
C GLN A 327 6.70 7.17 -0.48
N MET A 328 7.40 7.71 0.53
CA MET A 328 8.58 7.05 1.11
C MET A 328 8.28 5.70 1.80
N GLU A 329 7.05 5.18 1.70
CA GLU A 329 6.74 3.79 2.05
C GLU A 329 6.67 2.80 0.88
N MET A 330 6.84 3.17 -0.39
CA MET A 330 6.78 2.14 -1.45
C MET A 330 7.68 2.40 -2.67
N ALA A 331 8.74 1.62 -2.79
CA ALA A 331 8.97 0.61 -3.84
C ALA A 331 10.45 0.18 -3.81
N VAL A 332 10.72 -0.99 -3.24
CA VAL A 332 11.94 -1.77 -3.46
C VAL A 332 11.52 -3.14 -3.96
#